data_AF-A0A948ZPQ0-F1
#
_entry.id   AF-A0A948ZPQ0-F1
#
_cell.length_a   1.000
_cell.length_b   1.000
_cell.length_c   1.000
_cell.angle_alpha   90.00
_cell.angle_beta   90.00
_cell.angle_gamma   90.00
#
_symmetry.space_group_name_H-M   'P 1'
#
loop_
_entity.id
_entity.type
_entity.pdbx_description
1 polymer ?
#
loop_
_entity_poly.entity_id
_entity_poly.type
_entity_poly.pdbx_seq_one_letter_code
_entity_poly.pdbx_strand_id
1 'polypeptide(L)'
;MKKIIDSPFSEIEDEVYGYQWSAILDANTCNYCASIDGKVISVNDEAFHKYKPGKVHPGCRCIWVAIMKDEINPPPITGIPKKLKPQSEVPASEFKDLKFPLVGAGKRKM
;
A
#
# COMPACT_ATOMS: atom_id res chain seq x y z
N MET A 1 6.39 25.06 7.85
CA MET A 1 6.16 23.79 7.11
C MET A 1 5.26 22.92 7.96
N LYS A 2 4.09 22.52 7.46
CA LYS A 2 3.17 21.64 8.23
C LYS A 2 3.84 20.27 8.35
N LYS A 3 4.35 19.93 9.54
CA LYS A 3 4.62 18.54 9.89
C LYS A 3 3.26 17.84 9.82
N ILE A 4 3.06 17.00 8.80
CA ILE A 4 1.96 16.04 8.82
C ILE A 4 2.45 14.94 9.76
N ILE A 5 2.17 15.17 11.04
CA ILE A 5 2.32 14.19 12.12
C ILE A 5 1.33 13.05 11.79
N ASP A 6 1.77 11.81 11.95
CA ASP A 6 1.03 10.53 11.87
C ASP A 6 1.56 9.53 10.83
N SER A 7 2.88 9.44 10.65
CA SER A 7 3.50 8.19 10.19
C SER A 7 3.91 7.38 11.43
N PRO A 8 3.56 6.08 11.54
CA PRO A 8 4.08 5.23 12.62
C PRO A 8 5.61 5.03 12.54
N PHE A 9 6.24 5.48 11.45
CA PHE A 9 7.68 5.38 11.22
C PHE A 9 8.44 6.68 11.46
N SER A 10 7.81 7.71 12.03
CA SER A 10 8.40 9.06 12.15
C SER A 10 9.73 9.10 12.91
N GLU A 11 9.98 8.16 13.82
CA GLU A 11 11.23 8.10 14.60
C GLU A 11 12.39 7.48 13.81
N ILE A 12 12.10 6.74 12.73
CA ILE A 12 13.08 5.99 11.95
C ILE A 12 13.08 6.38 10.46
N GLU A 13 12.35 7.42 10.07
CA GLU A 13 12.12 7.77 8.66
C GLU A 13 13.42 8.00 7.87
N ASP A 14 14.44 8.57 8.52
CA ASP A 14 15.77 8.76 7.94
C ASP A 14 16.52 7.44 7.67
N GLU A 15 16.08 6.33 8.25
CA GLU A 15 16.64 4.98 8.05
C GLU A 15 15.81 4.15 7.06
N VAL A 16 14.66 4.68 6.61
CA VAL A 16 13.75 3.98 5.69
C VAL A 16 14.18 4.19 4.23
N TYR A 17 14.24 3.11 3.46
CA TYR A 17 14.44 3.10 2.01
C TYR A 17 13.14 3.40 1.25
N GLY A 18 12.03 2.80 1.71
CA GLY A 18 10.70 2.96 1.14
C GLY A 18 9.65 2.18 1.92
N TYR A 19 8.42 2.18 1.41
CA TYR A 19 7.30 1.47 2.05
C TYR A 19 6.71 0.43 1.10
N GLN A 20 6.49 -0.79 1.57
CA GLN A 20 5.79 -1.84 0.84
C GLN A 20 4.37 -1.99 1.36
N TRP A 21 3.40 -2.08 0.45
CA TRP A 21 2.05 -2.51 0.80
C TRP A 21 2.03 -4.03 0.94
N SER A 22 1.70 -4.51 2.14
CA SER A 22 1.57 -5.94 2.42
C SER A 22 0.13 -6.28 2.75
N ALA A 23 -0.44 -7.27 2.05
CA ALA A 23 -1.72 -7.87 2.37
C ALA A 23 -1.52 -9.36 2.74
N ILE A 24 -2.31 -9.88 3.68
CA ILE A 24 -2.20 -11.30 4.10
C ILE A 24 -2.62 -12.28 2.99
N LEU A 25 -3.39 -11.83 1.99
CA LEU A 25 -3.87 -12.61 0.84
C LEU A 25 -4.72 -13.83 1.22
N ASP A 26 -5.48 -13.72 2.31
CA ASP A 26 -6.43 -14.75 2.75
C ASP A 26 -7.86 -14.54 2.23
N ALA A 27 -8.77 -15.39 2.71
CA ALA A 27 -10.23 -15.32 2.65
C ALA A 27 -10.86 -13.92 2.50
N ASN A 28 -10.39 -13.01 3.34
CA ASN A 28 -10.95 -11.68 3.60
C ASN A 28 -10.17 -10.56 2.90
N THR A 29 -9.12 -10.88 2.13
CA THR A 29 -8.37 -9.86 1.38
C THR A 29 -9.16 -9.47 0.14
N CYS A 30 -9.59 -8.20 0.08
CA CYS A 30 -10.28 -7.67 -1.08
C CYS A 30 -9.35 -7.59 -2.30
N ASN A 31 -9.93 -7.65 -3.50
CA ASN A 31 -9.21 -7.60 -4.76
C ASN A 31 -8.41 -6.30 -4.93
N TYR A 32 -8.88 -5.19 -4.35
CA TYR A 32 -8.10 -3.96 -4.30
C TYR A 32 -6.78 -4.14 -3.54
N CYS A 33 -6.82 -4.65 -2.29
CA CYS A 33 -5.60 -4.85 -1.51
C CYS A 33 -4.69 -5.90 -2.16
N ALA A 34 -5.26 -6.96 -2.75
CA ALA A 34 -4.50 -7.95 -3.51
C ALA A 34 -3.83 -7.36 -4.77
N SER A 35 -4.42 -6.34 -5.40
CA SER A 35 -3.87 -5.70 -6.60
C SER A 35 -2.63 -4.82 -6.35
N ILE A 36 -2.48 -4.34 -5.10
CA ILE A 36 -1.35 -3.51 -4.67
C ILE A 36 -0.41 -4.24 -3.70
N ASP A 37 -0.66 -5.51 -3.42
CA ASP A 37 0.24 -6.34 -2.64
C ASP A 37 1.64 -6.40 -3.29
N GLY A 38 2.66 -6.23 -2.44
CA GLY A 38 4.08 -6.19 -2.84
C GLY A 38 4.50 -4.92 -3.57
N LYS A 39 3.61 -3.93 -3.77
CA LYS A 39 4.00 -2.65 -4.38
C LYS A 39 4.82 -1.82 -3.40
N VAL A 40 5.88 -1.20 -3.92
CA VAL A 40 6.84 -0.41 -3.14
C VAL A 40 6.81 1.04 -3.59
N ILE A 41 6.71 1.97 -2.64
CA ILE A 41 6.76 3.42 -2.85
C ILE A 41 7.98 4.02 -2.16
N SER A 42 8.44 5.17 -2.62
CA SER A 42 9.53 5.90 -1.96
C SER A 42 9.03 6.59 -0.68
N VAL A 43 9.96 6.98 0.19
CA VAL A 43 9.65 7.62 1.49
C VAL A 43 8.79 8.88 1.34
N ASN A 44 9.01 9.66 0.28
CA ASN A 44 8.32 10.93 0.04
C ASN A 44 7.08 10.81 -0.87
N ASP A 45 6.64 9.58 -1.18
CA ASP A 45 5.48 9.39 -2.07
C ASP A 45 4.18 9.70 -1.33
N GLU A 46 3.36 10.59 -1.90
CA GLU A 46 2.04 10.96 -1.35
C GLU A 46 1.10 9.75 -1.19
N ALA A 47 1.35 8.66 -1.92
CA ALA A 47 0.61 7.42 -1.78
C ALA A 47 0.60 6.89 -0.34
N PHE A 48 1.66 7.09 0.44
CA PHE A 48 1.70 6.64 1.84
C PHE A 48 0.53 7.20 2.66
N HIS A 49 0.19 8.48 2.45
CA HIS A 49 -0.91 9.14 3.17
C HIS A 49 -2.28 8.94 2.51
N LYS A 50 -2.32 8.69 1.20
CA LYS A 50 -3.57 8.54 0.45
C LYS A 50 -4.13 7.11 0.50
N TYR A 51 -3.26 6.11 0.64
CA TYR A 51 -3.64 4.70 0.79
C TYR A 51 -3.49 4.32 2.26
N LYS A 52 -4.62 4.25 2.97
CA LYS A 52 -4.68 4.08 4.43
C LYS A 52 -5.23 2.70 4.77
N PRO A 53 -4.37 1.71 5.09
CA PRO A 53 -4.81 0.36 5.38
C PRO A 53 -5.98 0.32 6.39
N GLY A 54 -6.98 -0.52 6.12
CA GLY A 54 -8.17 -0.67 6.96
C GLY A 54 -9.23 0.45 6.87
N LYS A 55 -8.97 1.57 6.18
CA LYS A 55 -9.94 2.69 6.11
C LYS A 55 -11.13 2.42 5.18
N VAL A 56 -10.92 1.68 4.10
CA VAL A 56 -11.91 1.53 3.00
C VAL A 56 -12.69 0.23 3.07
N HIS A 57 -12.07 -0.84 3.57
CA HIS A 57 -12.76 -2.10 3.82
C HIS A 57 -12.45 -2.55 5.26
N PRO A 58 -13.38 -2.39 6.20
CA PRO A 58 -13.23 -2.91 7.56
C PRO A 58 -12.96 -4.42 7.51
N GLY A 59 -11.90 -4.88 8.17
CA GLY A 59 -11.50 -6.30 8.18
C GLY A 59 -10.48 -6.72 7.12
N CYS A 60 -10.15 -5.85 6.14
CA CYS A 60 -8.98 -6.10 5.29
C CYS A 60 -7.69 -5.99 6.13
N ARG A 61 -6.90 -7.06 6.16
CA ARG A 61 -5.65 -7.15 6.92
C ARG A 61 -4.47 -6.78 6.03
N CYS A 62 -4.34 -5.49 5.80
CA CYS A 62 -3.26 -4.88 5.02
C CYS A 62 -2.52 -3.85 5.88
N ILE A 63 -1.25 -3.62 5.58
CA ILE A 63 -0.40 -2.65 6.28
C ILE A 63 0.64 -2.05 5.32
N TRP A 64 1.20 -0.90 5.71
CA TRP A 64 2.47 -0.45 5.20
C TRP A 64 3.60 -1.07 6.03
N VAL A 65 4.61 -1.62 5.36
CA VAL A 65 5.84 -2.13 5.96
C VAL A 65 6.99 -1.22 5.54
N ALA A 66 7.76 -0.72 6.49
CA ALA A 66 8.98 0.02 6.19
C ALA A 66 10.07 -0.96 5.70
N ILE A 67 10.72 -0.62 4.59
CA ILE A 67 11.92 -1.27 4.08
C ILE A 67 13.09 -0.42 4.53
N MET A 68 14.09 -1.03 5.16
CA MET A 68 15.21 -0.29 5.76
C MET A 68 16.34 -0.06 4.74
N LYS A 69 17.11 1.03 4.91
CA LYS A 69 18.26 1.37 4.03
C LYS A 69 19.41 0.37 4.11
N ASP A 70 19.51 -0.38 5.19
CA ASP A 70 20.55 -1.39 5.44
C ASP A 70 20.18 -2.79 4.93
N GLU A 71 18.99 -2.97 4.33
CA GLU A 71 18.64 -4.22 3.67
C GLU A 71 19.63 -4.54 2.54
N ILE A 72 20.12 -5.78 2.49
CA ILE A 72 21.15 -6.22 1.52
C ILE A 72 20.64 -6.11 0.08
N ASN A 73 19.36 -6.39 -0.16
CA ASN A 73 18.74 -6.39 -1.49
C ASN A 73 17.30 -5.83 -1.41
N PRO A 74 17.12 -4.51 -1.25
CA PRO A 74 15.80 -3.93 -1.17
C PRO A 74 15.05 -4.09 -2.51
N PRO A 75 13.73 -4.31 -2.50
CA PRO A 75 12.95 -4.43 -3.72
C PRO A 75 12.91 -3.09 -4.48
N PRO A 76 12.75 -3.11 -5.82
CA PRO A 76 12.67 -1.88 -6.60
C PRO A 76 11.40 -1.09 -6.26
N ILE A 77 11.49 0.24 -6.30
CA ILE A 77 10.32 1.13 -6.20
C ILE A 77 9.42 0.91 -7.42
N THR A 78 8.22 0.37 -7.20
CA THR A 78 7.25 0.07 -8.26
C THR A 78 6.19 1.15 -8.45
N GLY A 79 5.95 1.95 -7.41
CA GLY A 79 4.79 2.83 -7.30
C GLY A 79 3.47 2.05 -7.19
N ILE A 80 2.38 2.80 -7.07
CA ILE A 80 1.01 2.28 -7.15
C ILE A 80 0.47 2.45 -8.58
N PRO A 81 -0.23 1.45 -9.16
CA PRO A 81 -0.84 1.59 -10.48
C PRO A 81 -1.78 2.81 -10.59
N LYS A 82 -1.50 3.72 -11.53
CA LYS A 82 -2.26 4.98 -11.73
C LYS A 82 -3.77 4.82 -11.93
N LYS A 83 -4.21 3.63 -12.37
CA LYS A 83 -5.64 3.31 -12.58
C LYS A 83 -6.39 3.07 -11.27
N LEU A 84 -5.68 2.86 -10.16
CA LEU A 84 -6.28 2.70 -8.84
C LEU A 84 -6.44 4.06 -8.20
N LYS A 85 -7.67 4.37 -7.78
CA LYS A 85 -7.94 5.58 -7.00
C LYS A 85 -7.49 5.37 -5.56
N PRO A 86 -6.87 6.36 -4.92
CA PRO A 86 -6.50 6.23 -3.52
C PRO A 86 -7.71 6.06 -2.60
N GLN A 87 -7.50 5.33 -1.52
CA GLN A 87 -8.51 5.06 -0.50
C GLN A 87 -9.03 6.32 0.18
N SER A 88 -8.20 7.36 0.31
CA SER A 88 -8.62 8.66 0.85
C SER A 88 -9.70 9.36 0.05
N GLU A 89 -9.88 8.99 -1.22
CA GLU A 89 -10.84 9.60 -2.15
C GLU A 89 -12.16 8.82 -2.26
N VAL A 90 -12.28 7.66 -1.59
CA VAL A 90 -13.45 6.78 -1.66
C VAL A 90 -13.98 6.53 -0.25
N PRO A 91 -15.20 6.99 0.10
CA PRO A 91 -15.86 6.60 1.33
C PRO A 91 -16.01 5.09 1.42
N ALA A 92 -15.82 4.50 2.61
CA ALA A 92 -15.95 3.05 2.80
C ALA A 92 -17.32 2.50 2.35
N SER A 93 -18.38 3.29 2.53
CA SER A 93 -19.75 2.95 2.08
C SER A 93 -19.92 2.88 0.56
N GLU A 94 -19.05 3.55 -0.19
CA GLU A 94 -19.12 3.65 -1.65
C GLU A 94 -18.10 2.75 -2.35
N PHE A 95 -17.21 2.12 -1.57
CA PHE A 95 -16.19 1.26 -2.12
C PHE A 95 -16.80 0.02 -2.75
N LYS A 96 -16.48 -0.16 -4.04
CA LYS A 96 -16.76 -1.38 -4.78
C LYS A 96 -15.43 -2.08 -5.01
N ASP A 97 -15.35 -3.33 -4.57
CA ASP A 97 -14.14 -4.11 -4.76
C ASP A 97 -13.82 -4.29 -6.26
N LEU A 98 -12.54 -4.45 -6.57
CA LEU A 98 -12.09 -4.71 -7.93
C LEU A 98 -12.62 -6.06 -8.40
N LYS A 99 -12.79 -6.20 -9.71
CA LYS A 99 -13.09 -7.47 -10.37
C LYS A 99 -11.82 -8.01 -11.02
N PHE A 100 -11.75 -9.33 -11.18
CA PHE A 100 -10.69 -9.96 -11.98
C PHE A 100 -10.81 -9.61 -13.47
N PRO A 101 -9.69 -9.49 -14.20
CA PRO A 101 -8.31 -9.59 -13.72
C PRO A 101 -7.88 -8.35 -12.90
N LEU A 102 -7.03 -8.56 -11.89
CA LEU A 102 -6.58 -7.48 -11.02
C LEU A 102 -5.70 -6.49 -11.77
N VAL A 103 -5.87 -5.20 -11.47
CA VAL A 103 -5.08 -4.12 -12.08
C VAL A 103 -3.65 -4.16 -11.55
N GLY A 104 -2.65 -4.28 -12.42
CA GLY A 104 -1.24 -4.18 -12.03
C GLY A 104 -0.68 -5.39 -11.27
N ALA A 105 -1.50 -6.39 -10.97
CA ALA A 105 -1.01 -7.73 -10.70
C ALA A 105 -0.60 -8.33 -12.05
N GLY A 106 0.69 -8.66 -12.21
CA GLY A 106 1.08 -9.57 -13.29
C GLY A 106 0.27 -10.87 -13.20
N LYS A 107 0.19 -11.65 -14.28
CA LYS A 107 -0.35 -13.01 -14.17
C LYS A 107 0.44 -13.71 -13.05
N ARG A 108 -0.20 -14.01 -11.91
CA ARG A 108 0.41 -14.93 -10.94
C ARG A 108 0.60 -16.23 -11.71
N LYS A 109 1.84 -16.63 -11.95
CA LYS A 109 2.13 -18.02 -12.25
C LYS A 109 1.77 -18.78 -10.97
N MET A 110 0.60 -19.43 -10.99
CA MET A 110 0.37 -20.55 -10.09
C MET A 110 1.35 -21.67 -10.44
#